data_AF-A0AAN4AT13-F1
#
_entry.id   AF-A0AAN4AT13-F1
#
_cell.length_a   1.000
_cell.length_b   1.000
_cell.length_c   1.000
_cell.angle_alpha   90.00
_cell.angle_beta   90.00
_cell.angle_gamma   90.00
#
_symmetry.space_group_name_H-M   'P 1'
#
loop_
_entity.id
_entity.type
_entity.pdbx_description
1 polymer ?
#
loop_
_entity_poly.entity_id
_entity_poly.type
_entity_poly.pdbx_seq_one_letter_code
_entity_poly.pdbx_strand_id
1 'polypeptide(L)' 'MLVAMSNVDFKDVNAEEVAVGAGIGHYVGEQAVAVGIAYGVSDDLKVHAKWSGVAGDPHYNAIGGGVTYKFRTR' A
#
# COMPACT_ATOMS: atom_id res chain seq x y z
N MET A 1 -7.47 -7.15 7.98
CA MET A 1 -7.22 -6.30 6.78
C MET A 1 -6.12 -5.27 7.00
N LEU A 2 -6.21 -4.41 8.03
CA LEU A 2 -5.23 -3.34 8.27
C LEU A 2 -3.77 -3.85 8.32
N VAL A 3 -3.55 -5.01 8.96
CA VAL A 3 -2.23 -5.67 9.06
C VAL A 3 -1.64 -6.01 7.68
N ALA A 4 -2.46 -6.50 6.74
CA ALA A 4 -1.99 -6.86 5.40
C ALA A 4 -1.62 -5.60 4.59
N MET A 5 -2.42 -4.53 4.67
CA MET A 5 -2.13 -3.26 4.00
C MET A 5 -0.89 -2.56 4.54
N SER A 6 -0.63 -2.67 5.85
CA SER A 6 0.59 -2.16 6.48
C SER A 6 1.84 -2.89 6.00
N ASN A 7 1.73 -4.18 5.67
CA ASN A 7 2.84 -4.96 5.10
C ASN A 7 3.14 -4.59 3.64
N VAL A 8 2.18 -4.00 2.92
CA VAL A 8 2.43 -3.43 1.59
C VAL A 8 3.14 -2.09 1.78
N ASP A 9 4.45 -2.14 1.96
CA ASP A 9 5.32 -0.97 2.05
C ASP A 9 6.17 -0.83 0.79
N PHE A 10 6.03 0.30 0.10
CA PHE A 10 6.74 0.60 -1.14
C PHE A 10 8.11 1.22 -0.92
N LYS A 11 8.52 1.44 0.35
CA LYS A 11 9.83 1.97 0.77
C LYS A 11 10.29 3.18 -0.07
N ASP A 12 11.14 2.94 -1.05
CA ASP A 12 11.60 3.93 -2.01
C ASP A 12 11.22 3.52 -3.42
N VAL A 13 10.23 4.23 -3.95
CA VAL A 13 9.93 4.33 -5.37
C VAL A 13 10.63 5.57 -5.88
N ASN A 14 11.50 5.46 -6.89
CA ASN A 14 12.17 6.63 -7.47
C ASN A 14 11.23 7.41 -8.39
N ALA A 15 11.67 8.60 -8.82
CA ALA A 15 10.94 9.37 -9.82
C ALA A 15 10.74 8.55 -11.10
N GLU A 16 9.54 8.64 -11.66
CA GLU A 16 9.09 7.90 -12.85
C GLU A 16 9.03 6.38 -12.70
N GLU A 17 9.26 5.84 -11.50
CA GLU A 17 9.13 4.41 -11.23
C GLU A 17 7.74 4.04 -10.74
N VAL A 18 7.30 2.83 -11.15
CA VAL A 18 6.11 2.18 -10.62
C VAL A 18 6.56 1.00 -9.77
N ALA A 19 6.13 0.98 -8.51
CA ALA A 19 6.28 -0.17 -7.63
C ALA A 19 4.95 -0.87 -7.46
N VAL A 20 4.98 -2.20 -7.45
CA VAL A 20 3.83 -3.04 -7.15
C VAL A 20 4.19 -3.91 -5.96
N GLY A 21 3.29 -4.00 -4.99
CA GLY A 21 3.50 -4.69 -3.75
C GLY A 21 2.32 -5.57 -3.40
N ALA A 22 2.61 -6.70 -2.78
CA ALA A 22 1.61 -7.59 -2.21
C ALA A 22 2.01 -7.95 -0.78
N GLY A 23 1.03 -8.07 0.09
CA GLY A 23 1.21 -8.34 1.51
C GLY A 23 0.11 -9.27 2.01
N ILE A 24 0.46 -10.16 2.92
CA ILE A 24 -0.49 -10.98 3.65
C ILE A 24 -0.40 -10.63 5.13
N GLY A 25 -1.51 -10.74 5.83
CA GLY A 25 -1.58 -10.44 7.26
C GLY A 25 -2.59 -11.34 7.94
N HIS A 26 -2.23 -11.88 9.10
CA HIS A 26 -3.13 -12.67 9.92
C HIS A 26 -3.49 -11.88 11.17
N TYR A 27 -4.78 -11.77 11.49
CA TYR A 27 -5.25 -11.08 12.68
C TYR A 27 -6.47 -11.80 13.25
N VAL A 28 -6.36 -12.26 14.50
CA VAL A 28 -7.44 -12.90 15.29
C VAL A 28 -8.20 -13.98 14.48
N GLY A 29 -7.48 -14.96 13.94
CA GLY A 29 -8.08 -16.10 13.24
C GLY A 29 -8.45 -15.85 11.76
N GLU A 30 -8.45 -14.60 11.31
CA GLU A 30 -8.71 -14.25 9.91
C GLU A 30 -7.42 -13.95 9.16
N GLN A 31 -7.31 -14.44 7.93
CA GLN A 31 -6.23 -14.09 7.02
C GLN A 31 -6.72 -13.00 6.07
N ALA A 32 -5.86 -12.02 5.79
CA ALA A 32 -6.14 -10.96 4.84
C ALA A 32 -4.99 -10.85 3.85
N VAL A 33 -5.34 -10.51 2.62
CA VAL A 33 -4.41 -10.22 1.53
C VAL A 33 -4.56 -8.76 1.15
N ALA A 34 -3.46 -8.13 0.79
CA ALA A 34 -3.41 -6.78 0.30
C ALA A 34 -2.50 -6.73 -0.92
N VAL A 35 -2.89 -5.92 -1.89
CA VAL A 35 -2.07 -5.56 -3.02
C VAL A 35 -2.07 -4.04 -3.14
N GLY A 36 -1.05 -3.49 -3.75
CA GLY A 36 -1.06 -2.08 -4.05
C GLY A 36 -0.04 -1.72 -5.10
N ILE A 37 -0.19 -0.48 -5.54
CA ILE A 37 0.68 0.17 -6.49
C ILE A 37 1.14 1.48 -5.89
N ALA A 38 2.38 1.84 -6.17
CA ALA A 38 2.92 3.15 -5.89
C ALA A 38 3.60 3.69 -7.14
N TYR A 39 3.52 5.00 -7.30
CA TYR A 39 4.13 5.70 -8.41
C TYR A 39 4.87 6.92 -7.87
N GLY A 40 6.15 7.01 -8.22
CA GLY A 40 6.95 8.20 -7.97
C GLY A 40 6.70 9.20 -9.08
N VAL A 41 5.88 10.21 -8.84
CA VAL A 41 5.62 11.28 -9.83
C VAL A 41 6.88 12.13 -10.00
N SER A 42 7.62 12.36 -8.92
CA SER A 42 8.90 13.07 -8.90
C SER A 42 9.72 12.61 -7.68
N ASP A 43 10.97 13.04 -7.54
CA ASP A 43 11.80 12.71 -6.37
C ASP A 43 11.14 13.11 -5.04
N ASP A 44 10.34 14.17 -5.07
CA ASP A 44 9.66 14.73 -3.92
C ASP A 44 8.19 14.28 -3.79
N LEU A 45 7.53 13.87 -4.88
CA LEU A 45 6.10 13.56 -4.90
C LEU A 45 5.87 12.07 -5.21
N LYS A 46 5.26 11.37 -4.26
CA LYS A 46 4.92 9.96 -4.38
C LYS A 46 3.44 9.76 -4.14
N VAL A 47 2.81 8.94 -4.97
CA VAL A 47 1.40 8.56 -4.81
C VAL A 47 1.31 7.05 -4.67
N HIS A 48 0.37 6.57 -3.86
CA HIS A 48 0.16 5.15 -3.72
C HIS A 48 -1.32 4.82 -3.52
N ALA A 49 -1.71 3.67 -4.01
CA ALA A 49 -3.03 3.08 -3.83
C ALA A 49 -2.88 1.64 -3.38
N LYS A 50 -3.63 1.25 -2.37
CA LYS A 50 -3.63 -0.08 -1.77
C LYS A 50 -5.06 -0.59 -1.71
N TRP A 51 -5.23 -1.85 -2.03
CA TRP A 51 -6.46 -2.59 -1.91
C TRP A 51 -6.21 -3.81 -1.03
N SER A 52 -7.16 -4.16 -0.17
CA SER A 52 -7.09 -5.39 0.61
C SER A 52 -8.44 -6.07 0.69
N GLY A 53 -8.39 -7.39 0.89
CA GLY A 53 -9.54 -8.22 1.14
C GLY A 53 -9.23 -9.29 2.19
N VAL A 54 -10.26 -9.76 2.88
CA VAL A 54 -10.16 -10.94 3.75
C VAL A 54 -10.14 -12.21 2.89
N ALA A 55 -9.16 -13.08 3.12
CA ALA A 55 -9.09 -14.38 2.47
C ALA A 55 -10.13 -15.32 3.12
N GLY A 56 -11.19 -15.62 2.37
CA GLY A 56 -12.29 -16.48 2.82
C GLY A 56 -13.64 -15.77 2.92
N ASP A 57 -13.67 -14.43 2.96
CA ASP A 57 -14.91 -13.66 2.95
C ASP A 57 -14.77 -12.39 2.06
N PRO A 58 -15.22 -12.46 0.79
CA PRO A 58 -15.06 -11.36 -0.17
C PRO A 58 -15.91 -10.13 0.13
N HIS A 59 -16.84 -10.18 1.11
CA HIS A 59 -17.61 -9.00 1.54
C HIS A 59 -16.75 -7.94 2.23
N TYR A 60 -15.62 -8.36 2.80
CA TYR A 60 -14.74 -7.47 3.55
C TYR A 60 -13.55 -7.05 2.68
N ASN A 61 -13.74 -5.96 1.94
CA ASN A 61 -12.68 -5.28 1.21
C ASN A 61 -12.43 -3.88 1.78
N ALA A 62 -11.18 -3.42 1.65
CA ALA A 62 -10.79 -2.07 2.04
C ALA A 62 -9.87 -1.49 0.99
N ILE A 63 -10.14 -0.24 0.60
CA ILE A 63 -9.33 0.54 -0.32
C ILE A 63 -8.77 1.73 0.44
N GLY A 64 -7.49 2.01 0.23
CA GLY A 64 -6.82 3.17 0.77
C GLY A 64 -5.89 3.78 -0.25
N GLY A 65 -5.95 5.09 -0.40
CA GLY A 65 -5.02 5.87 -1.22
C GLY A 65 -4.26 6.86 -0.34
N GLY A 66 -3.03 7.17 -0.73
CA GLY A 66 -2.20 8.14 -0.04
C GLY A 66 -1.32 8.92 -1.00
N VAL A 67 -1.07 10.17 -0.64
CA VAL A 67 -0.13 11.05 -1.32
C VAL A 67 0.95 11.43 -0.30
N THR A 68 2.20 11.38 -0.71
CA THR A 68 3.35 11.74 0.12
C THR A 68 4.17 12.77 -0.63
N TYR A 69 4.38 13.93 -0.01
CA TYR A 69 5.26 14.98 -0.53
C TYR A 69 6.42 15.20 0.44
N LYS A 70 7.65 14.92 0.01
CA LYS A 70 8.87 15.25 0.74
C LYS A 70 9.27 16.68 0.39
N PHE A 71 9.47 17.51 1.39
CA PHE A 71 10.07 18.83 1.24
C PHE A 71 11.27 18.95 2.18
N ARG A 72 12.33 19.58 1.70
CA ARG A 72 13.52 19.82 2.51
C ARG A 72 13.35 21.16 3.23
N THR A 73 13.37 21.14 4.57
CA THR A 73 13.10 22.35 5.38
C THR A 73 14.34 23.18 5.70
N ARG A 74 15.56 22.74 5.35
CA ARG A 74 16.83 23.46 5.56
C ARG A 74 17.92 22.92 4.65
#